data_AF-A0A1A8KQZ9-F1
#
_entry.id   AF-A0A1A8KQZ9-F1
#
_cell.length_a   1.000
_cell.length_b   1.000
_cell.length_c   1.000
_cell.angle_alpha   90.00
_cell.angle_beta   90.00
_cell.angle_gamma   90.00
#
_symmetry.space_group_name_H-M   'P 1'
#
loop_
_entity.id
_entity.type
_entity.pdbx_description
1 polymer ?
#
loop_
_entity_poly.entity_id
_entity_poly.type
_entity_poly.pdbx_seq_one_letter_code
_entity_poly.pdbx_strand_id
1 'polypeptide(L)'
;IHPRDKQDVAHRLMLGARAVAYGEKDVPFLGPFPTQILSSDFIFVSYDQPIIVLPSKNIFEICCSDTKATCGPSSSWVPAAIVSWNRTSVQLKPSSCAPPDVAALRYAWKDWPFPVGSYLHLLLSSTDTQTPPPGKDHQEPKKQI
;
A
#
# COMPACT_ATOMS: atom_id res chain seq x y z
N ILE A 1 -18.07 -4.10 -13.97
CA ILE A 1 -17.28 -4.62 -12.82
C ILE A 1 -17.54 -3.69 -11.63
N HIS A 2 -18.07 -4.21 -10.52
CA HIS A 2 -18.17 -3.45 -9.27
C HIS A 2 -16.92 -3.75 -8.43
N PRO A 3 -16.15 -2.75 -8.00
CA PRO A 3 -15.04 -2.97 -7.08
C PRO A 3 -15.55 -3.69 -5.83
N ARG A 4 -14.92 -4.81 -5.48
CA ARG A 4 -15.29 -5.63 -4.32
C ARG A 4 -15.21 -4.84 -3.01
N ASP A 5 -14.34 -3.84 -2.99
CA ASP A 5 -13.90 -3.13 -1.79
C ASP A 5 -14.42 -1.68 -1.73
N LYS A 6 -15.57 -1.38 -2.37
CA LYS A 6 -16.18 -0.03 -2.35
C LYS A 6 -16.35 0.54 -0.94
N GLN A 7 -16.72 -0.31 0.02
CA GLN A 7 -16.91 0.12 1.41
C GLN A 7 -15.57 0.48 2.07
N ASP A 8 -14.54 -0.35 1.88
CA ASP A 8 -13.20 -0.10 2.43
C ASP A 8 -12.59 1.20 1.85
N VAL A 9 -12.78 1.45 0.54
CA VAL A 9 -12.36 2.69 -0.10
C VAL A 9 -13.14 3.90 0.44
N ALA A 10 -14.47 3.81 0.51
CA ALA A 10 -15.31 4.90 1.00
C ALA A 10 -14.99 5.25 2.46
N HIS A 11 -14.79 4.24 3.31
CA HIS A 11 -14.41 4.42 4.70
C HIS A 11 -13.07 5.16 4.83
N ARG A 12 -12.03 4.72 4.11
CA ARG A 12 -10.71 5.38 4.13
C ARG A 12 -10.75 6.82 3.61
N LEU A 13 -11.55 7.08 2.58
CA LEU A 13 -11.77 8.43 2.06
C LEU A 13 -12.46 9.33 3.12
N MET A 14 -13.47 8.82 3.82
CA MET A 14 -14.14 9.54 4.90
C MET A 14 -13.15 9.87 6.04
N LEU A 15 -12.36 8.90 6.47
CA LEU A 15 -11.37 9.09 7.54
C LEU A 15 -10.31 10.14 7.16
N GLY A 16 -9.78 10.08 5.92
CA GLY A 16 -8.86 11.09 5.42
C GLY A 16 -9.50 12.48 5.30
N ALA A 17 -10.75 12.56 4.85
CA ALA A 17 -11.49 13.83 4.80
C ALA A 17 -11.65 14.45 6.18
N ARG A 18 -11.92 13.66 7.23
CA ARG A 18 -12.00 14.14 8.62
C ARG A 18 -10.67 14.67 9.12
N ALA A 19 -9.58 13.95 8.88
CA ALA A 19 -8.24 14.39 9.27
C ALA A 19 -7.87 15.74 8.62
N VAL A 20 -8.26 15.97 7.36
CA VAL A 20 -7.99 17.22 6.64
C VAL A 20 -8.93 18.34 7.06
N ALA A 21 -10.25 18.11 7.06
CA ALA A 21 -11.25 19.16 7.27
C ALA A 21 -11.36 19.60 8.74
N TYR A 22 -11.18 18.67 9.67
CA TYR A 22 -11.38 18.90 11.10
C TYR A 22 -10.08 18.80 11.92
N GLY A 23 -8.94 18.52 11.28
CA GLY A 23 -7.64 18.42 11.97
C GLY A 23 -7.56 17.27 12.98
N GLU A 24 -8.42 16.26 12.84
CA GLU A 24 -8.39 15.08 13.70
C GLU A 24 -7.08 14.30 13.49
N LYS A 25 -6.30 14.09 14.56
CA LYS A 25 -4.98 13.46 14.49
C LYS A 25 -5.00 11.95 14.72
N ASP A 26 -6.02 11.44 15.41
CA ASP A 26 -6.10 10.04 15.84
C ASP A 26 -6.99 9.20 14.91
N VAL A 27 -7.10 9.60 13.65
CA VAL A 27 -7.89 8.88 12.63
C VAL A 27 -6.93 8.19 11.66
N PRO A 28 -6.69 6.87 11.81
CA PRO A 28 -5.83 6.16 10.89
C PRO A 28 -6.54 6.01 9.53
N PHE A 29 -6.02 6.69 8.50
CA PHE A 29 -6.47 6.52 7.10
C PHE A 29 -5.32 6.12 6.16
N LEU A 30 -4.09 6.18 6.69
CA LEU A 30 -2.86 5.75 6.04
C LEU A 30 -2.41 4.42 6.63
N GLY A 31 -1.70 3.66 5.82
CA GLY A 31 -1.14 2.37 6.21
C GLY A 31 -0.02 2.54 7.21
N PRO A 32 0.48 1.45 7.79
CA PRO A 32 1.67 1.53 8.62
C PRO A 32 2.81 2.04 7.73
N PHE A 33 3.39 3.18 8.08
CA PHE A 33 4.45 3.78 7.28
C PHE A 33 5.80 3.27 7.79
N PRO A 34 6.72 2.83 6.90
CA PRO A 34 8.00 2.30 7.35
C PRO A 34 8.87 3.41 7.92
N THR A 35 9.52 3.15 9.06
CA THR A 35 10.53 4.04 9.63
C THR A 35 11.92 3.76 9.11
N GLN A 36 12.19 2.52 8.71
CA GLN A 36 13.48 2.10 8.18
C GLN A 36 13.33 0.98 7.16
N ILE A 37 14.12 1.05 6.09
CA ILE A 37 14.26 -0.02 5.10
C ILE A 37 15.76 -0.28 4.92
N LEU A 38 16.20 -1.49 5.22
CA LEU A 38 17.59 -1.94 5.04
C LEU A 38 17.63 -3.05 4.00
N SER A 39 18.54 -2.95 3.03
CA SER A 39 18.70 -3.95 1.96
C SER A 39 20.11 -4.51 2.02
N SER A 40 20.23 -5.75 2.50
CA SER A 40 21.44 -6.60 2.49
C SER A 40 21.05 -7.93 1.83
N ASP A 41 21.50 -9.10 2.25
CA ASP A 41 20.98 -10.38 1.68
C ASP A 41 19.45 -10.53 1.77
N PHE A 42 18.85 -9.83 2.74
CA PHE A 42 17.41 -9.68 2.91
C PHE A 42 17.03 -8.21 3.00
N ILE A 43 15.74 -7.94 2.78
CA ILE A 43 15.15 -6.62 2.98
C ILE A 43 14.47 -6.62 4.34
N PHE A 44 14.88 -5.70 5.20
CA PHE A 44 14.30 -5.50 6.52
C PHE A 44 13.50 -4.20 6.51
N VAL A 45 12.23 -4.30 6.91
CA VAL A 45 11.31 -3.18 6.99
C VAL A 45 10.88 -3.01 8.44
N SER A 46 11.13 -1.85 9.01
CA SER A 46 10.76 -1.51 10.39
C SER A 46 9.63 -0.49 10.41
N TYR A 47 8.76 -0.58 11.40
CA TYR A 47 7.60 0.29 11.60
C TYR A 47 7.65 0.89 13.01
N ASP A 48 7.09 2.10 13.17
CA ASP A 48 6.92 2.77 14.47
C ASP A 48 5.76 2.23 15.29
N GLN A 49 4.91 1.44 14.67
CA GLN A 49 3.67 0.93 15.25
C GLN A 49 3.60 -0.59 15.15
N PRO A 50 2.83 -1.23 16.05
CA PRO A 50 2.58 -2.65 15.96
C PRO A 50 1.90 -3.04 14.65
N ILE A 51 2.46 -4.04 13.98
CA ILE A 51 1.92 -4.65 12.76
C ILE A 51 1.45 -6.07 13.02
N ILE A 52 0.47 -6.49 12.24
CA ILE A 52 0.09 -7.90 12.11
C ILE A 52 0.35 -8.31 10.66
N VAL A 53 1.06 -9.42 10.51
CA VAL A 53 1.52 -9.90 9.21
C VAL A 53 0.97 -11.28 8.98
N LEU A 54 0.38 -11.50 7.82
CA LEU A 54 0.14 -12.86 7.33
C LEU A 54 1.24 -13.23 6.32
N PRO A 55 1.83 -14.43 6.45
CA PRO A 55 2.83 -14.89 5.51
C PRO A 55 2.27 -14.87 4.09
N SER A 56 2.99 -14.21 3.19
CA SER A 56 2.60 -14.03 1.79
C SER A 56 3.82 -13.86 0.90
N LYS A 57 3.66 -14.27 -0.36
CA LYS A 57 4.66 -14.11 -1.41
C LYS A 57 4.43 -12.87 -2.28
N ASN A 58 3.24 -12.27 -2.22
CA ASN A 58 2.76 -11.31 -3.21
C ASN A 58 2.28 -9.98 -2.61
N ILE A 59 2.41 -9.79 -1.29
CA ILE A 59 1.98 -8.54 -0.63
C ILE A 59 3.04 -7.46 -0.81
N PHE A 60 4.32 -7.83 -0.76
CA PHE A 60 5.43 -6.92 -0.98
C PHE A 60 5.96 -7.08 -2.40
N GLU A 61 6.24 -5.96 -3.03
CA GLU A 61 6.89 -5.89 -4.33
C GLU A 61 8.03 -4.88 -4.27
N ILE A 62 9.09 -5.20 -4.99
CA ILE A 62 10.26 -4.35 -5.11
C ILE A 62 10.46 -3.96 -6.57
N CYS A 63 11.10 -2.82 -6.77
CA CYS A 63 11.57 -2.39 -8.06
C CYS A 63 13.08 -2.30 -8.04
N CYS A 64 13.71 -2.88 -9.06
CA CYS A 64 15.15 -2.97 -9.18
C CYS A 64 15.68 -1.95 -10.17
N SER A 65 16.77 -1.30 -9.80
CA SER A 65 17.43 -0.38 -10.69
C SER A 65 18.92 -0.30 -10.38
N ASP A 66 19.71 -0.66 -11.38
CA ASP A 66 21.17 -0.54 -11.38
C ASP A 66 21.63 0.94 -11.33
N THR A 67 20.72 1.88 -11.62
CA THR A 67 21.05 3.31 -11.80
C THR A 67 20.17 4.25 -10.98
N LYS A 68 19.86 3.97 -9.70
CA LYS A 68 19.01 4.86 -8.83
C LYS A 68 17.80 5.48 -9.57
N ALA A 69 17.24 4.79 -10.56
CA ALA A 69 16.19 5.36 -11.38
C ALA A 69 14.93 5.40 -10.52
N THR A 70 14.14 6.46 -10.66
CA THR A 70 12.92 6.58 -9.89
C THR A 70 11.93 5.51 -10.34
N CYS A 71 11.69 4.53 -9.46
CA CYS A 71 10.67 3.52 -9.68
C CYS A 71 9.28 4.19 -9.72
N GLY A 72 8.58 4.01 -10.84
CA GLY A 72 7.26 4.56 -11.09
C GLY A 72 6.20 3.47 -11.27
N PRO A 73 4.97 3.85 -11.62
CA PRO A 73 3.87 2.90 -11.83
C PRO A 73 4.13 1.88 -12.95
N SER A 74 4.90 2.27 -13.98
CA SER A 74 5.25 1.44 -15.13
C SER A 74 6.58 0.68 -14.99
N SER A 75 7.26 0.80 -13.84
CA SER A 75 8.49 0.06 -13.58
C SER A 75 8.21 -1.44 -13.44
N SER A 76 9.26 -2.25 -13.62
CA SER A 76 9.18 -3.69 -13.34
C SER A 76 9.14 -3.90 -11.83
N TRP A 77 7.96 -4.25 -11.32
CA TRP A 77 7.74 -4.61 -9.92
C TRP A 77 7.72 -6.13 -9.80
N VAL A 78 8.57 -6.66 -8.92
CA VAL A 78 8.73 -8.10 -8.70
C VAL A 78 8.41 -8.45 -7.26
N PRO A 79 7.84 -9.64 -6.98
CA PRO A 79 7.43 -10.00 -5.63
C PRO A 79 8.63 -10.15 -4.69
N ALA A 80 8.43 -9.81 -3.42
CA ALA A 80 9.36 -10.08 -2.32
C ALA A 80 8.62 -10.88 -1.24
N ALA A 81 9.04 -12.13 -1.03
CA ALA A 81 8.34 -13.03 -0.14
C ALA A 81 8.67 -12.75 1.32
N ILE A 82 7.66 -12.76 2.20
CA ILE A 82 7.85 -12.65 3.64
C ILE A 82 8.49 -13.95 4.14
N VAL A 83 9.66 -13.84 4.78
CA VAL A 83 10.41 -14.98 5.34
C VAL A 83 10.38 -15.03 6.86
N SER A 84 10.32 -13.87 7.52
CA SER A 84 10.14 -13.75 8.96
C SER A 84 9.51 -12.39 9.30
N TRP A 85 8.91 -12.27 10.48
CA TRP A 85 8.36 -11.01 10.96
C TRP A 85 8.24 -11.02 12.49
N ASN A 86 8.08 -9.84 13.07
CA ASN A 86 7.71 -9.66 14.47
C ASN A 86 6.67 -8.54 14.58
N ARG A 87 6.43 -8.02 15.79
CA ARG A 87 5.40 -7.00 16.03
C ARG A 87 5.70 -5.66 15.37
N THR A 88 6.92 -5.36 14.94
CA THR A 88 7.28 -4.04 14.40
C THR A 88 8.17 -4.13 13.16
N SER A 89 8.42 -5.34 12.63
CA SER A 89 9.27 -5.50 11.47
C SER A 89 8.92 -6.72 10.64
N VAL A 90 9.26 -6.63 9.35
CA VAL A 90 9.12 -7.71 8.37
C VAL A 90 10.45 -7.92 7.68
N GLN A 91 10.84 -9.18 7.53
CA GLN A 91 11.98 -9.59 6.71
C GLN A 91 11.47 -10.21 5.41
N LEU A 92 11.99 -9.72 4.29
CA LEU A 92 11.61 -10.13 2.95
C LEU A 92 12.80 -10.75 2.22
N LYS A 93 12.50 -11.74 1.38
CA LYS A 93 13.42 -12.30 0.41
C LYS A 93 13.01 -11.85 -1.00
N PRO A 94 13.84 -11.07 -1.70
CA PRO A 94 13.55 -10.68 -3.08
C PRO A 94 13.50 -11.92 -3.98
N SER A 95 12.52 -12.00 -4.88
CA SER A 95 12.37 -13.13 -5.81
C SER A 95 13.38 -13.08 -6.97
N SER A 96 13.75 -11.86 -7.35
CA SER A 96 14.78 -11.49 -8.30
C SER A 96 15.40 -10.20 -7.77
N CYS A 97 16.61 -9.86 -8.23
CA CYS A 97 17.44 -8.74 -7.76
C CYS A 97 18.28 -9.08 -6.52
N ALA A 98 19.59 -8.94 -6.66
CA ALA A 98 20.49 -9.01 -5.52
C ALA A 98 20.58 -7.61 -4.91
N PRO A 99 20.46 -7.48 -3.59
CA PRO A 99 20.83 -6.24 -2.94
C PRO A 99 22.31 -5.92 -3.21
N PRO A 100 22.67 -4.65 -3.46
CA PRO A 100 21.95 -3.42 -3.10
C PRO A 100 20.97 -2.86 -4.16
N ASP A 101 20.64 -3.60 -5.22
CA ASP A 101 19.97 -3.05 -6.41
C ASP A 101 18.46 -2.74 -6.24
N VAL A 102 17.97 -2.82 -5.00
CA VAL A 102 16.58 -2.52 -4.63
C VAL A 102 16.39 -1.00 -4.55
N ALA A 103 15.71 -0.43 -5.54
CA ALA A 103 15.51 1.02 -5.63
C ALA A 103 14.20 1.50 -4.98
N ALA A 104 13.17 0.64 -4.90
CA ALA A 104 11.93 0.95 -4.21
C ALA A 104 11.22 -0.29 -3.68
N LEU A 105 10.34 -0.07 -2.70
CA LEU A 105 9.48 -1.06 -2.07
C LEU A 105 8.04 -0.55 -2.06
N ARG A 106 7.08 -1.41 -2.37
CA ARG A 106 5.64 -1.16 -2.16
C ARG A 106 4.97 -2.38 -1.56
N TYR A 107 3.85 -2.17 -0.87
CA TYR A 107 3.08 -3.25 -0.29
C TYR A 107 1.61 -2.91 -0.10
N ALA A 108 0.79 -3.95 -0.08
CA ALA A 108 -0.62 -3.83 0.26
C ALA A 108 -0.86 -3.95 1.78
N TRP A 109 -1.87 -3.25 2.28
CA TRP A 109 -2.24 -3.22 3.70
C TRP A 109 -3.76 -3.04 3.87
N LYS A 110 -4.26 -3.40 5.05
CA LYS A 110 -5.66 -3.32 5.45
C LYS A 110 -5.81 -2.84 6.90
N ASP A 111 -6.83 -2.01 7.14
CA ASP A 111 -7.19 -1.51 8.47
C ASP A 111 -7.68 -2.64 9.40
N TRP A 112 -7.22 -2.62 10.67
CA TRP A 112 -7.72 -3.48 11.75
C TRP A 112 -7.58 -2.79 13.13
N PRO A 113 -8.45 -3.06 14.14
CA PRO A 113 -9.80 -3.63 14.11
C PRO A 113 -10.90 -2.55 14.05
N PHE A 114 -12.17 -2.98 13.96
CA PHE A 114 -13.33 -2.22 14.47
C PHE A 114 -13.06 -1.69 15.89
N PRO A 115 -13.77 -0.64 16.37
CA PRO A 115 -13.25 0.25 17.40
C PRO A 115 -12.94 -0.47 18.72
N VAL A 116 -11.67 -0.83 18.92
CA VAL A 116 -10.73 -0.36 19.96
C VAL A 116 -9.36 -1.05 19.78
N GLY A 117 -8.28 -0.25 19.75
CA GLY A 117 -6.89 -0.72 19.75
C GLY A 117 -6.28 -0.89 18.36
N SER A 118 -5.66 0.16 17.84
CA SER A 118 -5.02 0.28 16.53
C SER A 118 -3.96 -0.80 16.26
N TYR A 119 -4.23 -1.69 15.29
CA TYR A 119 -3.24 -2.64 14.75
C TYR A 119 -3.41 -2.71 13.24
N LEU A 120 -2.50 -2.12 12.47
CA LEU A 120 -2.59 -2.22 11.01
C LEU A 120 -2.10 -3.58 10.51
N HIS A 121 -2.90 -4.20 9.66
CA HIS A 121 -2.67 -5.54 9.15
C HIS A 121 -2.12 -5.45 7.73
N LEU A 122 -0.98 -6.08 7.44
CA LEU A 122 -0.47 -6.19 6.08
C LEU A 122 -1.25 -7.30 5.36
N LEU A 123 -2.28 -6.93 4.59
CA LEU A 123 -3.05 -7.89 3.78
C LEU A 123 -3.54 -7.35 2.42
N LEU A 124 -3.31 -8.25 1.45
CA LEU A 124 -3.96 -8.54 0.17
C LEU A 124 -3.47 -7.85 -1.12
N SER A 125 -2.94 -8.72 -1.98
CA SER A 125 -2.67 -8.51 -3.40
C SER A 125 -3.96 -8.28 -4.17
N SER A 126 -3.96 -7.27 -5.02
CA SER A 126 -4.78 -7.27 -6.23
C SER A 126 -3.87 -6.91 -7.41
N THR A 127 -3.49 -7.91 -8.19
CA THR A 127 -3.18 -7.67 -9.59
C THR A 127 -4.47 -7.16 -10.24
N ASP A 128 -4.57 -5.86 -10.49
CA ASP A 128 -5.52 -5.39 -11.48
C ASP A 128 -4.96 -4.16 -12.21
N THR A 129 -4.81 -4.35 -13.52
CA THR A 129 -4.27 -3.39 -14.47
C THR A 129 -5.30 -2.30 -14.65
N GLN A 130 -5.09 -1.15 -14.01
CA GLN A 130 -6.01 -0.03 -14.05
C GLN A 130 -5.96 0.61 -15.46
N THR A 131 -6.93 0.27 -16.31
CA THR A 131 -7.27 1.09 -17.48
C THR A 131 -8.05 2.31 -16.98
N PRO A 132 -7.73 3.52 -17.44
CA PRO A 132 -8.41 4.73 -16.99
C PRO A 132 -9.87 4.79 -17.53
N PRO A 133 -10.79 5.44 -16.81
CA PRO A 133 -12.18 5.58 -17.24
C PRO A 133 -12.29 6.46 -18.50
N PRO A 134 -13.21 6.16 -19.43
CA PRO A 134 -13.50 7.04 -20.56
C PRO A 134 -14.13 8.34 -20.07
N GLY A 135 -13.74 9.44 -20.71
CA GLY A 135 -14.19 10.79 -20.42
C GLY A 135 -15.71 10.93 -20.46
N LYS A 136 -16.24 11.77 -19.56
CA LYS A 136 -17.63 12.17 -19.55
C LYS A 136 -17.87 13.19 -20.66
N ASP A 137 -18.42 12.76 -21.78
CA ASP A 137 -19.25 13.62 -22.63
C ASP A 137 -20.71 13.34 -22.29
N HIS A 138 -21.28 14.11 -21.37
CA HIS A 138 -22.74 14.25 -21.28
C HIS A 138 -23.09 15.70 -20.97
N GLN A 139 -23.55 16.36 -22.04
CA GLN A 139 -24.11 17.69 -22.10
C GLN A 139 -25.37 17.78 -21.21
N GLU A 140 -25.41 18.76 -20.32
CA GLU A 140 -26.58 19.09 -19.50
C GLU A 140 -27.64 19.82 -20.35
N PRO A 141 -28.92 19.41 -20.38
CA PRO A 141 -29.95 20.14 -21.09
C PRO A 141 -30.39 21.35 -20.26
N LYS A 142 -30.25 22.54 -20.85
CA LYS A 142 -30.77 23.81 -20.29
C LYS A 142 -32.29 23.72 -20.13
N LYS A 143 -32.76 23.93 -18.90
CA LYS A 143 -34.17 24.11 -18.57
C LYS A 143 -34.63 25.49 -19.09
N GLN A 144 -35.50 25.52 -20.09
CA GLN A 144 -36.20 26.74 -20.50
C GLN A 144 -37.28 27.10 -19.47
N ILE A 145 -37.35 28.38 -19.13
CA ILE A 145 -38.46 29.06 -18.47
C ILE A 145 -39.30 29.70 -19.59
#